data_AF-A0A2D4RXP8-F1
#
_entry.id   AF-A0A2D4RXP8-F1
#
_cell.length_a   1.000
_cell.length_b   1.000
_cell.length_c   1.000
_cell.angle_alpha   90.00
_cell.angle_beta   90.00
_cell.angle_gamma   90.00
#
_symmetry.space_group_name_H-M   'P 1'
#
loop_
_entity.id
_entity.type
_entity.pdbx_description
1 polymer ?
#
loop_
_entity_poly.entity_id
_entity_poly.type
_entity_poly.pdbx_seq_one_letter_code
_entity_poly.pdbx_strand_id
1 'polypeptide(L)' 'MKSIALPLLLYNRALRQLLMGVASLMIILTIPLGCILSWLLLNEPLTPPLLLGGSLVVLGALIPQIRGFRSRRLAI' A
#
# COMPACT_ATOMS: atom_id res chain seq x y z
N MET A 1 1.42 26.26 -4.43
CA MET A 1 0.26 25.45 -4.01
C MET A 1 -0.23 24.45 -5.09
N LYS A 2 0.63 23.97 -6.02
CA LYS A 2 0.22 23.06 -7.12
C LYS A 2 0.60 21.57 -6.92
N SER A 3 1.34 21.21 -5.86
CA SER A 3 1.95 19.87 -5.73
C SER A 3 0.99 18.76 -5.28
N ILE A 4 -0.09 19.08 -4.58
CA ILE A 4 -1.07 18.10 -4.05
C ILE A 4 -2.14 17.69 -5.07
N ALA A 5 -2.40 18.52 -6.09
CA ALA A 5 -3.49 18.28 -7.04
C ALA A 5 -3.24 17.03 -7.92
N LEU A 6 -1.99 16.79 -8.29
CA LEU A 6 -1.60 15.69 -9.17
C LEU A 6 -1.79 14.30 -8.52
N PRO A 7 -1.31 14.05 -7.29
CA PRO A 7 -1.63 12.79 -6.59
C PRO A 7 -3.13 12.59 -6.39
N LEU A 8 -3.89 13.65 -6.08
CA LEU A 8 -5.34 13.56 -5.89
C LEU A 8 -6.08 13.22 -7.19
N LEU A 9 -5.64 13.76 -8.33
CA LEU A 9 -6.21 13.42 -9.63
C LEU A 9 -5.91 11.96 -10.01
N LEU A 10 -4.67 11.51 -9.81
CA LEU A 10 -4.29 10.11 -10.05
C LEU A 10 -5.05 9.15 -9.14
N TYR A 11 -5.19 9.50 -7.86
CA TYR A 11 -5.98 8.72 -6.90
C TYR A 11 -7.45 8.63 -7.31
N ASN A 12 -8.07 9.76 -7.67
CA ASN A 12 -9.46 9.77 -8.14
C ASN A 12 -9.64 8.98 -9.45
N ARG A 13 -8.66 9.01 -10.36
CA ARG A 13 -8.68 8.19 -11.57
C ARG A 13 -8.57 6.70 -11.24
N ALA A 14 -7.68 6.34 -10.31
CA ALA A 14 -7.50 4.97 -9.85
C ALA A 14 -8.78 4.42 -9.17
N LEU A 15 -9.47 5.23 -8.37
CA LEU A 15 -10.75 4.86 -7.75
C LEU A 15 -11.86 4.55 -8.77
N ARG A 16 -11.83 5.14 -9.97
CA ARG A 16 -12.78 4.83 -11.03
C ARG A 16 -12.49 3.51 -11.75
N GLN A 17 -11.27 2.98 -11.62
CA GLN A 17 -10.80 1.80 -12.35
C GLN A 17 -10.60 0.57 -11.43
N LEU A 18 -10.39 0.78 -10.14
CA LEU A 18 -10.14 -0.26 -9.15
C LEU A 18 -11.34 -0.42 -8.21
N LEU A 19 -11.58 -1.64 -7.71
CA LEU A 19 -12.48 -1.81 -6.58
C LEU A 19 -11.91 -1.03 -5.37
N MET A 20 -12.78 -0.30 -4.67
CA MET A 20 -12.46 0.48 -3.46
C MET A 20 -11.54 -0.28 -2.48
N GLY A 21 -11.76 -1.60 -2.30
CA GLY A 21 -10.93 -2.44 -1.43
C GLY A 21 -9.46 -2.51 -1.86
N VAL A 22 -9.18 -2.58 -3.16
CA VAL A 22 -7.81 -2.64 -3.70
C VAL A 22 -7.12 -1.27 -3.60
N ALA A 23 -7.86 -0.19 -3.86
CA ALA A 23 -7.31 1.17 -3.73
C ALA A 23 -6.91 1.50 -2.29
N SER A 24 -7.74 1.12 -1.31
CA SER A 24 -7.43 1.28 0.12
C SER A 24 -6.18 0.48 0.53
N LEU A 25 -6.06 -0.76 0.05
CA LEU A 25 -4.87 -1.60 0.28
C LEU A 25 -3.59 -1.00 -0.31
N MET A 26 -3.67 -0.39 -1.50
CA MET A 26 -2.53 0.29 -2.12
C MET A 26 -2.08 1.51 -1.31
N ILE A 27 -2.99 2.23 -0.66
CA ILE A 27 -2.62 3.35 0.22
C ILE A 27 -1.84 2.85 1.44
N ILE A 28 -2.27 1.74 2.04
CA ILE A 28 -1.61 1.16 3.22
C ILE A 28 -0.14 0.76 2.92
N LEU A 29 0.16 0.35 1.69
CA LEU A 29 1.52 0.07 1.22
C LEU A 29 2.44 1.31 1.17
N THR A 30 1.90 2.52 1.26
CA THR A 30 2.70 3.75 1.37
C THR A 30 3.59 3.73 2.62
N ILE A 31 3.15 3.08 3.71
CA ILE A 31 3.88 3.02 4.97
C ILE A 31 5.20 2.24 4.83
N PRO A 32 5.21 0.96 4.38
CA PRO A 32 6.46 0.24 4.18
C PRO A 32 7.32 0.84 3.07
N LEU A 33 6.73 1.37 1.99
CA LEU A 33 7.47 2.09 0.95
C LEU A 33 8.18 3.32 1.51
N GLY A 34 7.50 4.09 2.35
CA GLY A 34 8.06 5.23 3.06
C GLY A 34 9.23 4.83 3.95
N CYS A 35 9.11 3.74 4.70
CA CYS A 35 10.23 3.22 5.51
C CYS A 35 11.45 2.83 4.67
N ILE A 36 11.24 2.13 3.56
CA ILE A 36 12.33 1.72 2.65
C ILE A 36 12.99 2.96 2.05
N LEU A 37 12.20 3.94 1.62
CA LEU A 37 12.70 5.20 1.06
C LEU A 37 13.45 6.02 2.10
N SER A 38 12.96 6.13 3.34
CA SER A 38 13.66 6.82 4.43
C SER A 38 15.00 6.17 4.74
N TRP A 39 15.05 4.84 4.81
CA TRP A 39 16.31 4.14 4.99
C TRP A 39 17.28 4.38 3.82
N LEU A 40 16.78 4.31 2.58
CA LEU A 40 17.62 4.43 1.38
C LEU A 40 18.12 5.86 1.12
N LEU A 41 17.27 6.87 1.34
CA LEU A 41 17.55 8.26 0.99
C LEU A 41 18.11 9.08 2.17
N LEU A 42 17.63 8.81 3.39
CA LEU A 42 18.02 9.56 4.59
C LEU A 42 18.99 8.79 5.49
N ASN A 43 19.28 7.51 5.20
CA ASN A 43 20.13 6.65 6.02
C ASN A 43 19.64 6.53 7.48
N GLU A 44 18.34 6.69 7.70
CA GLU A 44 17.75 6.55 9.03
C GLU A 44 17.80 5.09 9.49
N PRO A 45 18.21 4.82 10.75
CA PRO A 45 18.25 3.46 11.25
C PRO A 45 16.83 2.87 11.32
N LEU A 46 16.61 1.75 10.63
CA LEU A 46 15.40 0.96 10.80
C LEU A 46 15.36 0.42 12.22
N THR A 47 14.52 1.01 13.06
CA THR A 47 14.34 0.53 14.41
C THR A 47 13.59 -0.82 14.40
N PRO A 48 13.91 -1.76 15.32
CA PRO A 48 13.20 -3.03 15.44
C PRO A 48 11.65 -2.93 15.47
N PRO A 49 11.03 -1.96 16.17
CA PRO A 49 9.58 -1.79 16.12
C PRO A 49 9.06 -1.39 14.73
N LEU A 50 9.84 -0.61 13.96
CA LEU A 50 9.47 -0.22 12.60
C LEU A 50 9.48 -1.42 11.66
N LEU A 51 10.44 -2.33 11.82
CA LEU A 51 10.52 -3.58 11.06
C LEU A 51 9.34 -4.51 11.40
N LEU A 52 9.03 -4.67 12.68
CA LEU A 52 7.85 -5.44 13.12
C LEU A 52 6.56 -4.84 12.57
N GLY A 53 6.36 -3.54 12.72
CA GLY A 53 5.20 -2.84 12.17
C GLY A 53 5.09 -2.96 10.65
N GLY A 54 6.20 -2.76 9.93
CA GLY A 54 6.25 -2.90 8.48
C GLY A 54 5.90 -4.31 8.01
N SER A 55 6.44 -5.35 8.66
CA SER A 55 6.10 -6.74 8.35
C SER A 55 4.62 -7.06 8.58
N LEU A 56 4.02 -6.50 9.65
CA LEU A 56 2.63 -6.71 9.99
C LEU A 56 1.70 -6.02 8.98
N VAL A 57 2.07 -4.82 8.52
CA VAL A 57 1.37 -4.09 7.47
C VAL A 57 1.41 -4.86 6.14
N VAL A 58 2.57 -5.40 5.76
CA VAL A 58 2.70 -6.21 4.54
C VAL A 58 1.87 -7.49 4.64
N LEU A 59 1.91 -8.18 5.77
CA LEU A 59 1.08 -9.37 6.02
C LEU A 59 -0.42 -9.03 5.96
N GLY A 60 -0.83 -7.96 6.63
CA GLY A 60 -2.21 -7.47 6.62
C GLY A 60 -2.70 -7.09 5.22
N ALA A 61 -1.83 -6.51 4.39
CA ALA A 61 -2.16 -6.16 3.01
C ALA A 61 -2.20 -7.37 2.06
N LEU A 62 -1.46 -8.44 2.38
CA LEU A 62 -1.37 -9.65 1.56
C LEU A 62 -2.60 -10.57 1.74
N ILE A 63 -3.17 -10.65 2.95
CA ILE A 63 -4.31 -11.52 3.27
C ILE A 63 -5.54 -11.27 2.35
N PRO A 64 -6.00 -10.02 2.13
CA PRO A 64 -7.14 -9.75 1.27
C PRO A 64 -6.85 -10.04 -0.20
N GLN A 65 -5.60 -9.87 -0.65
CA GLN A 65 -5.22 -10.19 -2.02
C GLN A 65 -5.30 -11.70 -2.28
N ILE A 66 -4.77 -12.52 -1.38
CA ILE A 66 -4.84 -13.99 -1.50
C ILE A 66 -6.30 -14.46 -1.46
N ARG A 67 -7.12 -13.93 -0.55
CA ARG A 67 -8.55 -14.29 -0.46
C ARG A 67 -9.36 -13.81 -1.66
N GLY A 68 -9.11 -12.59 -2.15
CA GLY A 68 -9.74 -12.05 -3.35
C GLY A 68 -9.39 -12.83 -4.63
N PHE A 69 -8.14 -13.28 -4.74
CA PHE A 69 -7.70 -14.15 -5.85
C PHE A 69 -8.39 -15.52 -5.80
N ARG A 70 -8.49 -16.12 -4.60
CA ARG A 70 -9.16 -17.41 -4.40
C ARG A 70 -10.66 -17.35 -4.71
N SER A 71 -11.32 -16.25 -4.37
CA SER A 71 -12.75 -16.06 -4.66
C SER A 71 -13.05 -15.86 -6.15
N ARG A 72 -12.14 -15.25 -6.92
CA ARG A 72 -12.27 -15.16 -8.38
C ARG A 72 -11.99 -16.49 -9.09
N ARG A 73 -11.10 -17.32 -8.53
CA ARG A 73 -10.74 -18.63 -9.12
C ARG A 73 -11.83 -19.70 -8.95
N LEU A 74 -12.73 -19.56 -7.96
CA LEU A 74 -13.86 -20.46 -7.73
C LEU A 74 -15.13 -20.07 -8.51
N ALA A 75 -15.12 -18.92 -9.20
CA ALA A 75 -16.22 -18.44 -10.04
C ALA A 75 -16.01 -18.73 -11.54
N ILE A 76 -15.03 -19.59 -11.87
CA ILE A 76 -14.72 -20.07 -13.23
C ILE A 76 -15.00 -21.57 -13.25
#